data_AF-A0A850QSS0-F1
#
_entry.id   AF-A0A850QSS0-F1
#
_cell.length_a   1.000
_cell.length_b   1.000
_cell.length_c   1.000
_cell.angle_alpha   90.00
_cell.angle_beta   90.00
_cell.angle_gamma   90.00
#
_symmetry.space_group_name_H-M   'P 1'
#
loop_
_entity.id
_entity.type
_entity.pdbx_description
1 polymer ?
#
loop_
_entity_poly.entity_id
_entity_poly.type
_entity_poly.pdbx_seq_one_letter_code
_entity_poly.pdbx_strand_id
1 'polypeptide(L)'
;RTEVVKSLSNDLDIPASAEIVMEGYIDPNEFALEGPYGDHTGYYNETEQHHVFTITHLSMKQKPIYHSTYTGRPPDEPAVLGVALNEVFVPILQKQFPEIEDFYLPPEGCSYRMAVVTIKKQYPGHAKRIMMGVWSFLRQFMYTKYVVICDHDVDARSWDSVIPAITANMDPVMDSLFIDHTPIDSLDFASPVVGLGSKMGLDATRKWPAELIGRAPDCSVTEVIDLAAKEAQLREAYPQIIDCYFPPQAKDHSMALVSIDKQAVGDGKAMIEALWHQMSQFTTPKFVIICDGDVNVRDWNDVIWAITTRMDPTRDTISVPAGATSSKMGLDATNKLPGETEREWGTPIVKDRKIVAKIDAIWEQLAIIK
;
A
#
# COMPACT_ATOMS: atom_id res chain seq x y z
N ARG A 1 34.16 -6.16 -15.90
CA ARG A 1 34.44 -5.80 -14.49
C ARG A 1 34.30 -4.30 -14.39
N THR A 2 33.67 -3.78 -13.34
CA THR A 2 33.57 -2.33 -13.12
C THR A 2 34.96 -1.77 -12.88
N GLU A 3 35.29 -0.64 -13.52
CA GLU A 3 36.56 0.06 -13.31
C GLU A 3 36.49 0.91 -12.04
N VAL A 4 37.52 0.79 -11.20
CA VAL A 4 37.58 1.45 -9.89
C VAL A 4 38.94 2.13 -9.69
N VAL A 5 38.96 3.17 -8.86
CA VAL A 5 40.15 3.90 -8.41
C VAL A 5 40.18 3.95 -6.89
N LYS A 6 41.37 4.02 -6.29
CA LYS A 6 41.52 4.20 -4.85
C LYS A 6 41.10 5.60 -4.43
N SER A 7 40.40 5.66 -3.30
CA SER A 7 40.11 6.87 -2.53
C SER A 7 41.40 7.64 -2.21
N LEU A 8 41.28 8.97 -2.13
CA LEU A 8 42.42 9.84 -1.83
C LEU A 8 42.80 9.80 -0.35
N SER A 9 41.82 9.56 0.52
CA SER A 9 41.96 9.70 1.97
C SER A 9 41.83 8.38 2.75
N ASN A 10 41.46 7.28 2.10
CA ASN A 10 41.27 5.96 2.72
C ASN A 10 41.43 4.82 1.70
N ASP A 11 41.23 3.56 2.13
CA ASP A 11 41.48 2.37 1.30
C ASP A 11 40.29 1.91 0.44
N LEU A 12 39.18 2.66 0.43
CA LEU A 12 37.97 2.29 -0.32
C LEU A 12 38.18 2.40 -1.84
N ASP A 13 37.51 1.53 -2.59
CA ASP A 13 37.45 1.56 -4.05
C ASP A 13 36.23 2.36 -4.51
N ILE A 14 36.45 3.31 -5.42
CA ILE A 14 35.42 4.20 -5.96
C ILE A 14 35.26 3.92 -7.46
N PRO A 15 34.03 3.88 -8.02
CA PRO A 15 33.85 3.80 -9.46
C PRO A 15 34.60 4.92 -10.19
N ALA A 16 35.53 4.56 -11.08
CA ALA A 16 36.40 5.53 -11.75
C ALA A 16 35.62 6.55 -12.62
N SER A 17 34.39 6.20 -13.00
CA SER A 17 33.49 7.03 -13.80
C SER A 17 32.57 7.96 -12.98
N ALA A 18 32.67 7.97 -11.64
CA ALA A 18 31.84 8.82 -10.78
C ALA A 18 31.96 10.31 -11.14
N GLU A 19 30.85 11.06 -11.09
CA GLU A 19 30.82 12.49 -11.38
C GLU A 19 31.41 13.32 -10.23
N ILE A 20 31.01 13.00 -9.00
CA ILE A 20 31.38 13.67 -7.75
C ILE A 20 31.54 12.58 -6.68
N VAL A 21 32.59 12.69 -5.86
CA VAL A 21 32.90 11.79 -4.75
C VAL A 21 33.18 12.62 -3.51
N MET A 22 32.53 12.26 -2.40
CA MET A 22 32.75 12.86 -1.09
C MET A 22 33.40 11.82 -0.19
N GLU A 23 34.59 12.13 0.34
CA GLU A 23 35.35 11.22 1.21
C GLU A 23 35.54 11.82 2.60
N GLY A 24 35.54 10.98 3.62
CA GLY A 24 35.62 11.43 5.00
C GLY A 24 35.45 10.31 6.01
N TYR A 25 34.91 10.65 7.17
CA TYR A 25 34.68 9.71 8.26
C TYR A 25 33.36 9.99 8.97
N ILE A 26 32.91 9.00 9.73
CA ILE A 26 31.79 9.10 10.66
C ILE A 26 32.37 8.98 12.07
N ASP A 27 32.24 10.03 12.89
CA ASP A 27 32.58 9.94 14.31
C ASP A 27 31.43 9.22 15.05
N PRO A 28 31.70 8.09 15.75
CA PRO A 28 30.68 7.38 16.51
C PRO A 28 29.98 8.20 17.60
N ASN A 29 30.52 9.35 17.99
CA ASN A 29 29.99 10.21 19.05
C ASN A 29 29.38 11.51 18.51
N GLU A 30 29.48 11.78 17.20
CA GLU A 30 28.94 13.00 16.59
C GLU A 30 27.59 12.71 15.94
N PHE A 31 26.58 13.45 16.40
CA PHE A 31 25.19 13.32 15.94
C PHE A 31 24.61 14.68 15.61
N ALA A 32 23.72 14.71 14.63
CA ALA A 32 22.87 15.85 14.31
C ALA A 32 21.42 15.39 14.19
N LEU A 33 20.49 16.33 14.35
CA LEU A 33 19.09 16.10 14.04
C LEU A 33 18.92 16.06 12.52
N GLU A 34 18.37 14.96 12.01
CA GLU A 34 17.94 14.80 10.63
C GLU A 34 16.43 15.04 10.53
N GLY A 35 15.97 15.55 9.39
CA GLY A 35 14.56 15.79 9.13
C GLY A 35 13.99 17.07 9.76
N PRO A 36 12.65 17.23 9.72
CA PRO A 36 11.71 16.29 9.11
C PRO A 36 11.85 16.29 7.58
N TYR A 37 11.81 15.10 6.98
CA TYR A 37 11.80 14.92 5.52
C TYR A 37 10.61 14.08 5.09
N GLY A 38 10.08 14.41 3.91
CA GLY A 38 9.09 13.57 3.24
C GLY A 38 9.75 12.33 2.65
N ASP A 39 9.10 11.18 2.78
CA ASP A 39 9.62 9.92 2.25
C ASP A 39 8.64 9.19 1.31
N HIS A 40 9.04 7.99 0.87
CA HIS A 40 8.31 7.10 -0.04
C HIS A 40 6.92 6.67 0.45
N THR A 41 6.58 6.92 1.73
CA THR A 41 5.22 6.72 2.24
C THR A 41 4.27 7.83 1.81
N GLY A 42 4.79 8.97 1.37
CA GLY A 42 4.01 10.18 1.13
C GLY A 42 3.76 11.01 2.40
N TYR A 43 4.46 10.71 3.49
CA TYR A 43 4.38 11.42 4.78
C TYR A 43 5.74 12.02 5.16
N TYR A 44 5.71 13.01 6.04
CA TYR A 44 6.90 13.47 6.75
C TYR A 44 7.26 12.50 7.87
N ASN A 45 8.55 12.13 7.92
CA ASN A 45 9.12 11.45 9.07
C ASN A 45 9.45 12.45 10.18
N GLU A 46 9.44 11.94 11.42
CA GLU A 46 9.85 12.71 12.59
C GLU A 46 11.35 12.95 12.61
N THR A 47 11.77 14.00 13.33
CA THR A 47 13.19 14.27 13.54
C THR A 47 13.87 13.21 14.41
N GLU A 48 14.99 12.66 13.94
CA GLU A 48 15.79 11.67 14.68
C GLU A 48 17.27 12.06 14.69
N GLN A 49 18.02 11.58 15.69
CA GLN A 49 19.47 11.75 15.75
C GLN A 49 20.17 10.75 14.82
N HIS A 50 20.92 11.27 13.86
CA HIS A 50 21.77 10.48 12.98
C HIS A 50 23.22 10.91 13.06
N HIS A 51 24.12 9.98 12.71
CA HIS A 51 25.55 10.25 12.64
C HIS A 51 25.89 11.32 11.61
N VAL A 52 26.82 12.20 11.94
CA VAL A 52 27.35 13.19 11.02
C VAL A 52 28.44 12.55 10.14
N PHE A 53 28.33 12.75 8.82
CA PHE A 53 29.40 12.41 7.89
C PHE A 53 30.29 13.64 7.64
N THR A 54 31.47 13.67 8.24
CA THR A 54 32.44 14.76 8.05
C THR A 54 33.19 14.57 6.74
N ILE A 55 32.92 15.43 5.76
CA ILE A 55 33.63 15.42 4.47
C ILE A 55 35.00 16.07 4.62
N THR A 56 36.06 15.32 4.34
CA THR A 56 37.45 15.79 4.38
C THR A 56 38.00 16.10 2.99
N HIS A 57 37.52 15.40 1.96
CA HIS A 57 37.95 15.55 0.58
C HIS A 57 36.75 15.48 -0.36
N LEU A 58 36.81 16.27 -1.43
CA LEU A 58 35.84 16.26 -2.52
C LEU A 58 36.60 16.13 -3.84
N SER A 59 36.35 15.07 -4.60
CA SER A 59 36.89 14.88 -5.94
C SER A 59 35.77 14.82 -6.97
N MET A 60 36.00 15.38 -8.16
CA MET A 60 34.96 15.49 -9.19
C MET A 60 35.57 15.62 -10.58
N LYS A 61 34.77 15.33 -11.62
CA LYS A 61 35.14 15.62 -13.01
C LYS A 61 35.25 17.13 -13.25
N GLN A 62 35.92 17.53 -14.33
CA GLN A 62 36.10 18.95 -14.70
C GLN A 62 34.77 19.69 -14.96
N LYS A 63 33.74 18.96 -15.42
CA LYS A 63 32.39 19.46 -15.65
C LYS A 63 31.40 18.45 -15.07
N PRO A 64 31.29 18.38 -13.73
CA PRO A 64 30.56 17.32 -13.08
C PRO A 64 29.05 17.52 -13.24
N ILE A 65 28.33 16.41 -13.35
CA ILE A 65 26.86 16.39 -13.28
C ILE A 65 26.45 15.97 -11.87
N TYR A 66 25.64 16.79 -11.20
CA TYR A 66 25.04 16.42 -9.91
C TYR A 66 23.81 15.55 -10.17
N HIS A 67 23.97 14.24 -9.97
CA HIS A 67 22.88 13.28 -10.05
C HIS A 67 22.10 13.28 -8.73
N SER A 68 20.79 13.57 -8.80
CA SER A 68 19.91 13.67 -7.64
C SER A 68 18.58 13.00 -7.95
N THR A 69 17.87 12.61 -6.89
CA THR A 69 16.51 12.13 -6.93
C THR A 69 15.65 12.85 -5.89
N TYR A 70 14.37 12.50 -5.81
CA TYR A 70 13.48 12.85 -4.72
C TYR A 70 12.62 11.62 -4.36
N THR A 71 12.07 11.62 -3.16
CA THR A 71 11.08 10.64 -2.73
C THR A 71 9.85 11.34 -2.19
N GLY A 72 8.71 10.67 -2.25
CA GLY A 72 7.44 11.21 -1.80
C GLY A 72 6.33 10.20 -1.99
N ARG A 73 5.10 10.70 -2.13
CA ARG A 73 3.95 9.85 -2.41
C ARG A 73 4.16 9.09 -3.74
N PRO A 74 4.06 7.74 -3.76
CA PRO A 74 4.35 6.95 -4.95
C PRO A 74 3.29 7.18 -6.06
N PRO A 75 3.64 6.95 -7.34
CA PRO A 75 4.94 6.44 -7.81
C PRO A 75 6.02 7.53 -7.88
N ASP A 76 7.18 7.26 -7.28
CA ASP A 76 8.41 8.05 -7.39
C ASP A 76 9.53 7.24 -8.07
N GLU A 77 10.69 7.85 -8.33
CA GLU A 77 11.82 7.15 -8.98
C GLU A 77 12.27 5.90 -8.18
N PRO A 78 12.45 5.98 -6.84
CA PRO A 78 12.73 4.78 -6.03
C PRO A 78 11.70 3.67 -6.19
N ALA A 79 10.40 3.98 -6.28
CA ALA A 79 9.36 2.97 -6.46
C ALA A 79 9.50 2.24 -7.81
N VAL A 80 9.83 2.96 -8.89
CA VAL A 80 10.08 2.35 -10.21
C VAL A 80 11.32 1.44 -10.19
N LEU A 81 12.40 1.87 -9.53
CA LEU A 81 13.57 1.03 -9.31
C LEU A 81 13.23 -0.22 -8.48
N GLY A 82 12.38 -0.08 -7.46
CA GLY A 82 11.85 -1.18 -6.66
C GLY A 82 11.10 -2.22 -7.48
N VAL A 83 10.22 -1.77 -8.40
CA VAL A 83 9.52 -2.67 -9.33
C VAL A 83 10.49 -3.45 -10.20
N ALA A 84 11.52 -2.79 -10.74
CA ALA A 84 12.53 -3.47 -11.55
C ALA A 84 13.35 -4.49 -10.72
N LEU A 85 13.65 -4.19 -9.47
CA LEU A 85 14.35 -5.11 -8.56
C LEU A 85 13.48 -6.30 -8.16
N ASN A 86 12.15 -6.16 -8.11
CA ASN A 86 11.25 -7.27 -7.82
C ASN A 86 11.35 -8.41 -8.83
N GLU A 87 11.61 -8.10 -10.11
CA GLU A 87 11.86 -9.12 -11.15
C GLU A 87 13.05 -10.02 -10.83
N VAL A 88 14.01 -9.56 -10.03
CA VAL A 88 15.15 -10.36 -9.57
C VAL A 88 14.73 -11.37 -8.49
N PHE A 89 13.74 -11.04 -7.67
CA PHE A 89 13.26 -11.90 -6.58
C PHE A 89 12.26 -12.95 -7.02
N VAL A 90 11.47 -12.70 -8.08
CA VAL A 90 10.45 -13.65 -8.57
C VAL A 90 11.04 -15.05 -8.84
N PRO A 91 12.17 -15.22 -9.56
CA PRO A 91 12.74 -16.55 -9.79
C PRO A 91 13.23 -17.25 -8.51
N ILE A 92 13.67 -16.48 -7.50
CA ILE A 92 14.11 -17.01 -6.21
C ILE A 92 12.90 -17.55 -5.44
N LEU A 93 11.78 -16.83 -5.45
CA LEU A 93 10.51 -17.28 -4.88
C LEU A 93 9.99 -18.52 -5.60
N GLN A 94 9.97 -18.51 -6.93
CA GLN A 94 9.50 -19.64 -7.75
C GLN A 94 10.33 -20.90 -7.55
N LYS A 95 11.62 -20.78 -7.27
CA LYS A 95 12.46 -21.94 -6.92
C LYS A 95 11.98 -22.63 -5.63
N GLN A 96 11.51 -21.86 -4.66
CA GLN A 96 11.01 -22.36 -3.38
C GLN A 96 9.52 -22.75 -3.42
N PHE A 97 8.73 -22.01 -4.20
CA PHE A 97 7.30 -22.17 -4.39
C PHE A 97 6.98 -22.21 -5.90
N PRO A 98 7.20 -23.35 -6.57
CA PRO A 98 7.02 -23.49 -8.03
C PRO A 98 5.59 -23.21 -8.53
N GLU A 99 4.63 -23.20 -7.62
CA GLU A 99 3.24 -22.83 -7.86
C GLU A 99 3.00 -21.33 -8.06
N ILE A 100 3.95 -20.45 -7.70
CA ILE A 100 3.86 -19.01 -7.94
C ILE A 100 4.04 -18.72 -9.43
N GLU A 101 3.04 -18.11 -10.06
CA GLU A 101 3.11 -17.67 -11.46
C GLU A 101 3.71 -16.27 -11.55
N ASP A 102 3.18 -15.31 -10.78
CA ASP A 102 3.71 -13.95 -10.66
C ASP A 102 3.71 -13.50 -9.19
N PHE A 103 4.62 -12.59 -8.86
CA PHE A 103 4.73 -11.95 -7.55
C PHE A 103 5.02 -10.47 -7.78
N TYR A 104 4.09 -9.61 -7.37
CA TYR A 104 4.13 -8.18 -7.64
C TYR A 104 3.96 -7.37 -6.35
N LEU A 105 4.82 -6.37 -6.16
CA LEU A 105 4.68 -5.35 -5.13
C LEU A 105 4.29 -4.03 -5.81
N PRO A 106 3.02 -3.61 -5.74
CA PRO A 106 2.57 -2.36 -6.35
C PRO A 106 3.30 -1.12 -5.79
N PRO A 107 3.75 -0.18 -6.64
CA PRO A 107 4.32 1.11 -6.22
C PRO A 107 3.44 1.86 -5.22
N GLU A 108 2.13 1.93 -5.48
CA GLU A 108 1.11 2.55 -4.65
C GLU A 108 0.99 1.93 -3.26
N GLY A 109 1.43 0.67 -3.09
CA GLY A 109 1.62 0.03 -1.79
C GLY A 109 2.94 0.38 -1.11
N CYS A 110 3.47 1.58 -1.37
CA CYS A 110 4.78 2.07 -0.92
C CYS A 110 5.92 1.08 -1.24
N SER A 111 5.89 0.48 -2.43
CA SER A 111 6.86 -0.50 -2.95
C SER A 111 6.98 -1.85 -2.22
N TYR A 112 6.55 -1.96 -0.96
CA TYR A 112 6.71 -3.20 -0.18
C TYR A 112 5.56 -3.56 0.77
N ARG A 113 4.63 -2.63 1.07
CA ARG A 113 3.62 -2.84 2.12
C ARG A 113 2.47 -3.74 1.67
N MET A 114 2.31 -3.95 0.36
CA MET A 114 1.36 -4.88 -0.22
C MET A 114 2.03 -5.78 -1.26
N ALA A 115 1.65 -7.05 -1.30
CA ALA A 115 2.00 -7.99 -2.35
C ALA A 115 0.75 -8.60 -2.97
N VAL A 116 0.74 -8.73 -4.29
CA VAL A 116 -0.23 -9.54 -5.04
C VAL A 116 0.52 -10.73 -5.63
N VAL A 117 0.06 -11.93 -5.32
CA VAL A 117 0.71 -13.19 -5.73
C VAL A 117 -0.30 -14.05 -6.46
N THR A 118 0.02 -14.48 -7.68
CA THR A 118 -0.84 -15.37 -8.46
C THR A 118 -0.27 -16.77 -8.45
N ILE A 119 -1.12 -17.78 -8.24
CA ILE A 119 -0.68 -19.16 -8.06
C ILE A 119 -1.48 -20.16 -8.88
N LYS A 120 -0.80 -21.24 -9.29
CA LYS A 120 -1.44 -22.47 -9.76
C LYS A 120 -1.86 -23.31 -8.55
N LYS A 121 -3.06 -23.04 -8.03
CA LYS A 121 -3.61 -23.73 -6.85
C LYS A 121 -3.74 -25.25 -7.09
N GLN A 122 -3.25 -26.07 -6.16
CA GLN A 122 -3.20 -27.54 -6.28
C GLN A 122 -3.98 -28.28 -5.19
N TYR A 123 -4.37 -27.60 -4.11
CA TYR A 123 -5.12 -28.20 -3.00
C TYR A 123 -5.87 -27.13 -2.18
N PRO A 124 -6.90 -27.53 -1.41
CA PRO A 124 -7.57 -26.66 -0.44
C PRO A 124 -6.61 -26.03 0.57
N GLY A 125 -6.73 -24.73 0.83
CA GLY A 125 -5.88 -23.99 1.77
C GLY A 125 -4.49 -23.62 1.24
N HIS A 126 -4.19 -23.87 -0.05
CA HIS A 126 -2.87 -23.58 -0.64
C HIS A 126 -2.44 -22.11 -0.49
N ALA A 127 -3.39 -21.17 -0.58
CA ALA A 127 -3.11 -19.74 -0.45
C ALA A 127 -2.46 -19.39 0.90
N LYS A 128 -2.90 -20.01 2.00
CA LYS A 128 -2.34 -19.76 3.34
C LYS A 128 -0.87 -20.16 3.44
N ARG A 129 -0.46 -21.24 2.76
CA ARG A 129 0.96 -21.63 2.69
C ARG A 129 1.79 -20.55 2.00
N ILE A 130 1.26 -19.96 0.93
CA ILE A 130 1.96 -18.91 0.17
C ILE A 130 2.03 -17.62 0.98
N MET A 131 0.95 -17.21 1.65
CA MET A 131 0.96 -16.05 2.57
C MET A 131 2.07 -16.17 3.62
N MET A 132 2.14 -17.32 4.32
CA MET A 132 3.20 -17.57 5.31
C MET A 132 4.59 -17.60 4.68
N GLY A 133 4.71 -18.12 3.45
CA GLY A 133 5.95 -18.11 2.68
C GLY A 133 6.45 -16.70 2.37
N VAL A 134 5.56 -15.81 1.90
CA VAL A 134 5.88 -14.40 1.64
C VAL A 134 6.42 -13.72 2.90
N TRP A 135 5.77 -13.91 4.05
CA TRP A 135 6.18 -13.26 5.30
C TRP A 135 7.41 -13.84 5.98
N SER A 136 7.92 -15.00 5.56
CA SER A 136 8.99 -15.70 6.27
C SER A 136 10.22 -16.06 5.43
N PHE A 137 10.08 -16.22 4.12
CA PHE A 137 11.15 -16.77 3.30
C PHE A 137 12.27 -15.76 3.00
N LEU A 138 11.90 -14.56 2.54
CA LEU A 138 12.85 -13.49 2.21
C LEU A 138 12.67 -12.31 3.15
N ARG A 139 13.79 -11.79 3.68
CA ARG A 139 13.78 -10.65 4.62
C ARG A 139 13.15 -9.39 4.00
N GLN A 140 13.28 -9.22 2.68
CA GLN A 140 12.73 -8.11 1.91
C GLN A 140 11.21 -7.98 2.04
N PHE A 141 10.49 -9.07 2.31
CA PHE A 141 9.01 -9.09 2.36
C PHE A 141 8.46 -9.25 3.78
N MET A 142 9.34 -9.27 4.80
CA MET A 142 8.94 -9.47 6.20
C MET A 142 8.04 -8.35 6.74
N TYR A 143 8.14 -7.14 6.17
CA TYR A 143 7.32 -5.97 6.54
C TYR A 143 6.10 -5.76 5.64
N THR A 144 5.88 -6.61 4.64
CA THR A 144 4.67 -6.55 3.81
C THR A 144 3.44 -6.81 4.67
N LYS A 145 2.60 -5.79 4.85
CA LYS A 145 1.39 -5.84 5.70
C LYS A 145 0.26 -6.63 5.06
N TYR A 146 0.11 -6.50 3.75
CA TYR A 146 -1.02 -7.07 3.01
C TYR A 146 -0.53 -8.05 1.94
N VAL A 147 -1.10 -9.25 1.91
CA VAL A 147 -0.79 -10.24 0.87
C VAL A 147 -2.10 -10.72 0.24
N VAL A 148 -2.32 -10.40 -1.03
CA VAL A 148 -3.45 -10.90 -1.82
C VAL A 148 -2.98 -12.11 -2.62
N ILE A 149 -3.65 -13.24 -2.47
CA ILE A 149 -3.39 -14.45 -3.26
C ILE A 149 -4.51 -14.64 -4.28
N CYS A 150 -4.16 -14.68 -5.57
CA CYS A 150 -5.07 -14.89 -6.68
C CYS A 150 -4.72 -16.17 -7.45
N ASP A 151 -5.62 -16.63 -8.32
CA ASP A 151 -5.31 -17.69 -9.29
C ASP A 151 -4.37 -17.17 -10.41
N HIS A 152 -3.65 -18.09 -11.03
CA HIS A 152 -2.70 -17.84 -12.15
C HIS A 152 -3.28 -17.11 -13.38
N ASP A 153 -4.60 -17.06 -13.56
CA ASP A 153 -5.27 -16.37 -14.67
C ASP A 153 -5.67 -14.92 -14.34
N VAL A 154 -5.37 -14.45 -13.12
CA VAL A 154 -5.48 -13.05 -12.72
C VAL A 154 -4.16 -12.34 -13.02
N ASP A 155 -4.24 -11.13 -13.60
CA ASP A 155 -3.08 -10.27 -13.76
C ASP A 155 -2.76 -9.57 -12.43
N ALA A 156 -1.68 -9.97 -11.76
CA ALA A 156 -1.25 -9.43 -10.46
C ALA A 156 -0.94 -7.92 -10.50
N ARG A 157 -0.70 -7.36 -11.70
CA ARG A 157 -0.25 -5.99 -11.93
C ARG A 157 -1.38 -5.06 -12.32
N SER A 158 -2.61 -5.56 -12.35
CA SER A 158 -3.80 -4.81 -12.76
C SER A 158 -4.93 -4.96 -11.74
N TRP A 159 -5.29 -3.85 -11.09
CA TRP A 159 -6.46 -3.81 -10.19
C TRP A 159 -7.76 -4.16 -10.92
N ASP A 160 -7.86 -3.89 -12.22
CA ASP A 160 -9.00 -4.32 -13.03
C ASP A 160 -9.14 -5.85 -13.13
N SER A 161 -8.08 -6.60 -12.84
CA SER A 161 -8.09 -8.07 -12.77
C SER A 161 -8.23 -8.57 -11.33
N VAL A 162 -7.51 -7.94 -10.38
CA VAL A 162 -7.45 -8.36 -8.98
C VAL A 162 -8.78 -8.11 -8.24
N ILE A 163 -9.42 -6.95 -8.45
CA ILE A 163 -10.66 -6.58 -7.74
C ILE A 163 -11.84 -7.51 -8.07
N PRO A 164 -12.10 -7.90 -9.35
CA PRO A 164 -13.04 -8.96 -9.65
C PRO A 164 -12.74 -10.26 -8.92
N ALA A 165 -11.46 -10.67 -8.83
CA ALA A 165 -11.08 -11.90 -8.14
C ALA A 165 -11.40 -11.84 -6.63
N ILE A 166 -11.07 -10.72 -5.97
CA ILE A 166 -11.40 -10.48 -4.55
C ILE A 166 -12.92 -10.56 -4.35
N THR A 167 -13.68 -9.78 -5.11
CA THR A 167 -15.14 -9.67 -4.92
C THR A 167 -15.90 -10.95 -5.29
N ALA A 168 -15.41 -11.70 -6.27
CA ALA A 168 -16.03 -12.94 -6.72
C ALA A 168 -15.71 -14.15 -5.85
N ASN A 169 -14.46 -14.28 -5.40
CA ASN A 169 -13.97 -15.53 -4.82
C ASN A 169 -13.93 -15.51 -3.29
N MET A 170 -13.98 -14.33 -2.66
CA MET A 170 -13.87 -14.20 -1.21
C MET A 170 -15.23 -14.19 -0.51
N ASP A 171 -15.34 -14.97 0.56
CA ASP A 171 -16.09 -14.57 1.75
C ASP A 171 -15.13 -13.76 2.65
N PRO A 172 -15.42 -12.48 2.92
CA PRO A 172 -14.44 -11.58 3.54
C PRO A 172 -13.82 -12.08 4.85
N VAL A 173 -14.60 -12.71 5.73
CA VAL A 173 -14.12 -13.19 7.05
C VAL A 173 -13.45 -14.55 6.92
N MET A 174 -14.04 -15.51 6.21
CA MET A 174 -13.47 -16.86 6.13
C MET A 174 -12.16 -16.91 5.33
N ASP A 175 -12.05 -16.05 4.32
CA ASP A 175 -10.94 -16.07 3.37
C ASP A 175 -9.86 -15.03 3.71
N SER A 176 -9.99 -14.36 4.86
CA SER A 176 -8.96 -13.47 5.40
C SER A 176 -8.18 -14.14 6.54
N LEU A 177 -6.87 -13.90 6.57
CA LEU A 177 -5.97 -14.35 7.61
C LEU A 177 -5.37 -13.12 8.30
N PHE A 178 -5.59 -12.99 9.60
CA PHE A 178 -4.95 -11.97 10.42
C PHE A 178 -3.86 -12.60 11.28
N ILE A 179 -2.71 -11.93 11.37
CA ILE A 179 -1.63 -12.29 12.30
C ILE A 179 -1.24 -11.04 13.07
N ASP A 180 -1.48 -11.06 14.37
CA ASP A 180 -1.15 -9.95 15.28
C ASP A 180 0.30 -10.04 15.77
N HIS A 181 0.80 -8.91 16.29
CA HIS A 181 2.11 -8.81 16.96
C HIS A 181 3.27 -9.32 16.11
N THR A 182 3.29 -8.92 14.83
CA THR A 182 4.35 -9.21 13.88
C THR A 182 5.32 -8.02 13.74
N PRO A 183 6.58 -8.25 13.33
CA PRO A 183 7.51 -7.18 13.03
C PRO A 183 7.00 -6.30 11.88
N ILE A 184 7.02 -4.99 12.08
CA ILE A 184 6.67 -3.96 11.07
C ILE A 184 7.81 -2.93 11.02
N ASP A 185 7.88 -2.16 9.94
CA ASP A 185 8.77 -1.01 9.84
C ASP A 185 8.57 -0.05 11.03
N SER A 186 9.65 0.37 11.68
CA SER A 186 9.59 1.31 12.81
C SER A 186 8.96 2.64 12.44
N LEU A 187 9.13 3.07 11.17
CA LEU A 187 8.58 4.32 10.63
C LEU A 187 7.09 4.20 10.27
N ASP A 188 6.50 3.01 10.32
CA ASP A 188 5.06 2.84 10.09
C ASP A 188 4.27 3.34 11.30
N PHE A 189 3.88 4.62 11.26
CA PHE A 189 3.07 5.26 12.31
C PHE A 189 1.66 4.66 12.45
N ALA A 190 1.15 3.93 11.45
CA ALA A 190 -0.15 3.29 11.56
C ALA A 190 -0.13 2.06 12.48
N SER A 191 1.04 1.42 12.66
CA SER A 191 1.20 0.29 13.59
C SER A 191 0.95 0.72 15.04
N PRO A 192 0.29 -0.10 15.87
CA PRO A 192 -0.07 0.28 17.24
C PRO A 192 1.14 0.61 18.12
N VAL A 193 2.29 -0.05 17.87
CA VAL A 193 3.54 0.14 18.61
C VAL A 193 4.71 0.20 17.64
N VAL A 194 5.75 0.97 17.95
CA VAL A 194 6.95 1.08 17.10
C VAL A 194 7.53 -0.31 16.82
N GLY A 195 7.65 -0.65 15.54
CA GLY A 195 8.20 -1.92 15.08
C GLY A 195 7.29 -3.13 15.22
N LEU A 196 6.05 -2.97 15.71
CA LEU A 196 5.13 -4.08 16.00
C LEU A 196 3.69 -3.76 15.58
N GLY A 197 3.12 -4.59 14.72
CA GLY A 197 1.74 -4.45 14.25
C GLY A 197 1.18 -5.73 13.69
N SER A 198 0.07 -5.64 12.97
CA SER A 198 -0.60 -6.81 12.39
C SER A 198 -0.35 -6.95 10.89
N LYS A 199 -0.63 -8.14 10.36
CA LYS A 199 -0.58 -8.49 8.94
C LYS A 199 -1.89 -9.14 8.52
N MET A 200 -2.24 -8.95 7.25
CA MET A 200 -3.46 -9.47 6.65
C MET A 200 -3.18 -10.17 5.33
N GLY A 201 -3.64 -11.41 5.23
CA GLY A 201 -3.67 -12.20 4.00
C GLY A 201 -5.09 -12.28 3.48
N LEU A 202 -5.27 -12.07 2.18
CA LEU A 202 -6.54 -12.13 1.47
C LEU A 202 -6.48 -13.27 0.45
N ASP A 203 -7.21 -14.36 0.68
CA ASP A 203 -7.30 -15.48 -0.26
C ASP A 203 -8.40 -15.20 -1.29
N ALA A 204 -8.03 -14.59 -2.41
CA ALA A 204 -8.90 -14.33 -3.57
C ALA A 204 -8.89 -15.48 -4.60
N THR A 205 -8.37 -16.67 -4.23
CA THR A 205 -8.40 -17.84 -5.13
C THR A 205 -9.79 -18.46 -5.22
N ARG A 206 -10.11 -19.10 -6.34
CA ARG A 206 -11.32 -19.90 -6.50
C ARG A 206 -11.37 -21.00 -5.44
N LYS A 207 -12.51 -21.10 -4.77
CA LYS A 207 -12.71 -22.04 -3.67
C LYS A 207 -13.13 -23.41 -4.18
N TRP A 208 -12.46 -24.43 -3.67
CA TRP A 208 -12.73 -25.83 -3.95
C TRP A 208 -13.80 -26.36 -3.00
N PRO A 209 -14.47 -27.50 -3.30
CA PRO A 209 -15.60 -27.99 -2.49
C PRO A 209 -15.30 -28.11 -0.98
N ALA A 210 -14.08 -28.49 -0.61
CA ALA A 210 -13.67 -28.60 0.79
C ALA A 210 -13.57 -27.24 1.52
N GLU A 211 -13.35 -26.14 0.79
CA GLU A 211 -13.22 -24.78 1.33
C GLU A 211 -14.58 -24.06 1.43
N LEU A 212 -15.62 -24.62 0.80
CA LEU A 212 -16.98 -24.07 0.82
C LEU A 212 -17.81 -24.55 2.01
N ILE A 213 -17.27 -25.46 2.83
CA ILE A 213 -17.98 -26.00 4.00
C ILE A 213 -18.26 -24.87 4.99
N GLY A 214 -19.53 -24.65 5.31
CA GLY A 214 -19.96 -23.58 6.22
C GLY A 214 -20.03 -22.19 5.58
N ARG A 215 -19.75 -22.07 4.28
CA ARG A 215 -19.89 -20.80 3.55
C ARG A 215 -21.37 -20.51 3.27
N ALA A 216 -21.82 -19.32 3.66
CA ALA A 216 -23.13 -18.83 3.26
C ALA A 216 -23.16 -18.59 1.73
N PRO A 217 -24.28 -18.86 1.06
CA PRO A 217 -24.38 -18.58 -0.36
C PRO A 217 -24.27 -17.08 -0.63
N ASP A 218 -23.56 -16.74 -1.71
CA ASP A 218 -23.61 -15.39 -2.28
C ASP A 218 -24.97 -15.21 -2.96
N CYS A 219 -25.69 -14.13 -2.66
CA CYS A 219 -26.88 -13.78 -3.42
C CYS A 219 -26.46 -13.03 -4.69
N SER A 220 -26.73 -13.62 -5.85
CA SER A 220 -26.53 -12.96 -7.14
C SER A 220 -27.52 -11.82 -7.31
N VAL A 221 -27.02 -10.64 -7.66
CA VAL A 221 -27.87 -9.51 -8.02
C VAL A 221 -28.23 -9.64 -9.50
N THR A 222 -29.51 -9.84 -9.80
CA THR A 222 -30.00 -9.99 -11.18
C THR A 222 -30.59 -8.71 -11.77
N GLU A 223 -30.83 -7.70 -10.94
CA GLU A 223 -31.42 -6.44 -11.36
C GLU A 223 -30.35 -5.47 -11.87
N VAL A 224 -30.69 -4.70 -12.91
CA VAL A 224 -29.83 -3.62 -13.39
C VAL A 224 -29.92 -2.47 -12.40
N ILE A 225 -28.80 -2.14 -11.76
CA ILE A 225 -28.71 -1.06 -10.77
C ILE A 225 -28.08 0.16 -11.42
N ASP A 226 -28.77 1.30 -11.33
CA ASP A 226 -28.17 2.59 -11.65
C ASP A 226 -27.25 3.03 -10.50
N LEU A 227 -25.98 2.64 -10.59
CA LEU A 227 -24.98 2.95 -9.58
C LEU A 227 -24.77 4.46 -9.42
N ALA A 228 -24.80 5.23 -10.50
CA ALA A 228 -24.61 6.67 -10.43
C ALA A 228 -25.74 7.35 -9.64
N ALA A 229 -26.98 6.89 -9.81
CA ALA A 229 -28.11 7.33 -9.00
C ALA A 229 -27.94 6.93 -7.52
N LYS A 230 -27.41 5.73 -7.23
CA LYS A 230 -27.12 5.30 -5.85
C LYS A 230 -26.01 6.11 -5.20
N GLU A 231 -24.94 6.42 -5.92
CA GLU A 231 -23.85 7.30 -5.47
C GLU A 231 -24.38 8.70 -5.13
N ALA A 232 -25.24 9.27 -5.98
CA ALA A 232 -25.87 10.56 -5.72
C ALA A 232 -26.79 10.52 -4.48
N GLN A 233 -27.62 9.48 -4.36
CA GLN A 233 -28.51 9.29 -3.22
C GLN A 233 -27.75 9.18 -1.89
N LEU A 234 -26.61 8.45 -1.88
CA LEU A 234 -25.79 8.34 -0.67
C LEU A 234 -25.17 9.68 -0.27
N ARG A 235 -24.68 10.46 -1.23
CA ARG A 235 -24.14 11.80 -0.94
C ARG A 235 -25.20 12.77 -0.42
N GLU A 236 -26.43 12.66 -0.88
CA GLU A 236 -27.55 13.45 -0.36
C GLU A 236 -27.95 13.01 1.06
N ALA A 237 -27.97 11.70 1.32
CA ALA A 237 -28.35 11.14 2.61
C ALA A 237 -27.29 11.37 3.71
N TYR A 238 -26.01 11.45 3.34
CA TYR A 238 -24.88 11.58 4.26
C TYR A 238 -23.99 12.77 3.86
N PRO A 239 -24.22 13.97 4.40
CA PRO A 239 -23.49 15.18 4.03
C PRO A 239 -21.97 15.12 4.27
N GLN A 240 -21.50 14.22 5.14
CA GLN A 240 -20.06 14.00 5.35
C GLN A 240 -19.37 13.23 4.22
N ILE A 241 -20.13 12.63 3.28
CA ILE A 241 -19.54 11.95 2.12
C ILE A 241 -19.11 12.99 1.09
N ILE A 242 -17.83 12.96 0.73
CA ILE A 242 -17.24 13.81 -0.31
C ILE A 242 -17.44 13.15 -1.68
N ASP A 243 -17.03 11.88 -1.82
CA ASP A 243 -17.30 11.06 -3.00
C ASP A 243 -17.64 9.62 -2.59
N CYS A 244 -18.43 8.97 -3.44
CA CYS A 244 -18.84 7.58 -3.28
C CYS A 244 -18.72 6.92 -4.64
N TYR A 245 -18.10 5.74 -4.67
CA TYR A 245 -17.87 4.99 -5.88
C TYR A 245 -18.17 3.50 -5.68
N PHE A 246 -18.97 2.94 -6.59
CA PHE A 246 -19.13 1.49 -6.73
C PHE A 246 -18.29 1.04 -7.93
N PRO A 247 -17.13 0.38 -7.72
CA PRO A 247 -16.28 -0.06 -8.81
C PRO A 247 -17.04 -0.99 -9.75
N PRO A 248 -17.15 -0.71 -11.06
CA PRO A 248 -17.89 -1.55 -12.00
C PRO A 248 -17.27 -2.94 -12.17
N GLN A 249 -15.98 -3.09 -11.86
CA GLN A 249 -15.25 -4.36 -11.86
C GLN A 249 -15.64 -5.24 -10.65
N ALA A 250 -16.21 -4.67 -9.58
CA ALA A 250 -16.63 -5.43 -8.42
C ALA A 250 -17.86 -6.28 -8.76
N LYS A 251 -17.72 -7.60 -8.63
CA LYS A 251 -18.81 -8.54 -8.93
C LYS A 251 -20.04 -8.23 -8.07
N ASP A 252 -21.21 -8.26 -8.70
CA ASP A 252 -22.52 -8.03 -8.06
C ASP A 252 -22.63 -6.70 -7.30
N HIS A 253 -21.76 -5.72 -7.60
CA HIS A 253 -21.69 -4.43 -6.89
C HIS A 253 -21.44 -4.58 -5.38
N SER A 254 -20.74 -5.65 -4.98
CA SER A 254 -20.54 -6.01 -3.57
C SER A 254 -19.50 -5.16 -2.83
N MET A 255 -18.99 -4.10 -3.46
CA MET A 255 -17.92 -3.24 -2.95
C MET A 255 -18.28 -1.75 -3.11
N ALA A 256 -18.03 -0.96 -2.08
CA ALA A 256 -18.11 0.50 -2.12
C ALA A 256 -16.83 1.15 -1.60
N LEU A 257 -16.39 2.21 -2.27
CA LEU A 257 -15.26 3.06 -1.88
C LEU A 257 -15.81 4.45 -1.61
N VAL A 258 -15.53 5.01 -0.43
CA VAL A 258 -16.15 6.28 0.01
C VAL A 258 -15.10 7.17 0.66
N SER A 259 -14.99 8.41 0.19
CA SER A 259 -14.21 9.44 0.88
C SER A 259 -15.12 10.28 1.75
N ILE A 260 -14.69 10.56 2.97
CA ILE A 260 -15.46 11.35 3.93
C ILE A 260 -14.68 12.56 4.42
N ASP A 261 -15.42 13.59 4.81
CA ASP A 261 -14.93 14.64 5.68
C ASP A 261 -15.02 14.15 7.14
N LYS A 262 -13.92 13.57 7.62
CA LYS A 262 -13.84 13.00 8.98
C LYS A 262 -13.73 14.12 10.02
N GLN A 263 -14.66 14.16 10.96
CA GLN A 263 -14.76 15.23 11.96
C GLN A 263 -14.56 14.73 13.40
N ALA A 264 -14.86 13.45 13.65
CA ALA A 264 -14.76 12.84 14.97
C ALA A 264 -14.17 11.42 14.94
N VAL A 265 -13.69 11.00 16.12
CA VAL A 265 -13.21 9.64 16.37
C VAL A 265 -14.34 8.64 16.08
N GLY A 266 -14.04 7.62 15.28
CA GLY A 266 -15.01 6.57 14.93
C GLY A 266 -15.94 6.87 13.76
N ASP A 267 -15.87 8.06 13.13
CA ASP A 267 -16.70 8.40 11.96
C ASP A 267 -16.55 7.38 10.82
N GLY A 268 -15.33 6.91 10.55
CA GLY A 268 -15.06 5.89 9.53
C GLY A 268 -15.79 4.58 9.83
N LYS A 269 -15.73 4.13 11.08
CA LYS A 269 -16.41 2.90 11.53
C LYS A 269 -17.94 3.03 11.45
N ALA A 270 -18.48 4.16 11.91
CA ALA A 270 -19.91 4.44 11.81
C ALA A 270 -20.39 4.51 10.35
N MET A 271 -19.59 5.10 9.46
CA MET A 271 -19.90 5.16 8.03
C MET A 271 -19.90 3.78 7.37
N ILE A 272 -18.96 2.90 7.72
CA ILE A 272 -18.95 1.50 7.25
C ILE A 272 -20.28 0.81 7.56
N GLU A 273 -20.74 0.91 8.81
CA GLU A 273 -22.01 0.30 9.25
C GLU A 273 -23.21 0.89 8.50
N ALA A 274 -23.25 2.22 8.35
CA ALA A 274 -24.31 2.91 7.62
C ALA A 274 -24.37 2.48 6.14
N LEU A 275 -23.23 2.40 5.46
CA LEU A 275 -23.15 2.00 4.06
C LEU A 275 -23.57 0.55 3.86
N TRP A 276 -23.18 -0.37 4.75
CA TRP A 276 -23.68 -1.74 4.67
C TRP A 276 -25.19 -1.83 4.80
N HIS A 277 -25.80 -1.03 5.67
CA HIS A 277 -27.26 -0.97 5.78
C HIS A 277 -27.92 -0.46 4.49
N GLN A 278 -27.35 0.58 3.86
CA GLN A 278 -27.88 1.12 2.61
C GLN A 278 -27.68 0.16 1.43
N MET A 279 -26.49 -0.39 1.27
CA MET A 279 -26.16 -1.35 0.22
C MET A 279 -27.03 -2.61 0.28
N SER A 280 -27.35 -3.09 1.48
CA SER A 280 -28.18 -4.30 1.67
C SER A 280 -29.60 -4.16 1.07
N GLN A 281 -30.03 -2.95 0.70
CA GLN A 281 -31.32 -2.72 0.06
C GLN A 281 -31.31 -3.04 -1.44
N PHE A 282 -30.13 -3.15 -2.07
CA PHE A 282 -30.01 -3.35 -3.51
C PHE A 282 -28.91 -4.33 -3.94
N THR A 283 -27.98 -4.68 -3.06
CA THR A 283 -26.92 -5.68 -3.31
C THR A 283 -26.63 -6.50 -2.05
N THR A 284 -25.78 -7.53 -2.18
CA THR A 284 -25.14 -8.21 -1.05
C THR A 284 -23.79 -7.54 -0.78
N PRO A 285 -23.70 -6.57 0.16
CA PRO A 285 -22.44 -5.90 0.43
C PRO A 285 -21.45 -6.87 1.07
N LYS A 286 -20.23 -6.90 0.53
CA LYS A 286 -19.09 -7.62 1.11
C LYS A 286 -18.03 -6.66 1.61
N PHE A 287 -17.66 -5.67 0.81
CA PHE A 287 -16.53 -4.78 1.10
C PHE A 287 -16.96 -3.32 1.14
N VAL A 288 -16.51 -2.59 2.16
CA VAL A 288 -16.61 -1.14 2.22
C VAL A 288 -15.26 -0.58 2.61
N ILE A 289 -14.76 0.42 1.89
CA ILE A 289 -13.50 1.08 2.20
C ILE A 289 -13.79 2.56 2.40
N ILE A 290 -13.39 3.09 3.55
CA ILE A 290 -13.51 4.52 3.88
C ILE A 290 -12.15 5.17 3.85
N CYS A 291 -12.04 6.27 3.12
CA CYS A 291 -10.85 7.10 3.03
C CYS A 291 -11.16 8.55 3.43
N ASP A 292 -10.15 9.37 3.68
CA ASP A 292 -10.37 10.81 3.87
C ASP A 292 -10.57 11.54 2.52
N GLY A 293 -11.00 12.79 2.59
CA GLY A 293 -11.25 13.65 1.42
C GLY A 293 -10.05 13.95 0.52
N ASP A 294 -8.82 13.65 0.94
CA ASP A 294 -7.61 13.79 0.12
C ASP A 294 -7.33 12.56 -0.75
N VAL A 295 -8.16 11.52 -0.66
CA VAL A 295 -8.06 10.28 -1.42
C VAL A 295 -9.12 10.26 -2.53
N ASN A 296 -8.67 10.15 -3.78
CA ASN A 296 -9.54 9.89 -4.91
C ASN A 296 -10.01 8.42 -4.92
N VAL A 297 -11.21 8.17 -4.41
CA VAL A 297 -11.79 6.81 -4.33
C VAL A 297 -12.09 6.16 -5.67
N ARG A 298 -11.95 6.88 -6.79
CA ARG A 298 -12.08 6.33 -8.15
C ARG A 298 -10.75 5.87 -8.75
N ASP A 299 -9.63 6.11 -8.05
CA ASP A 299 -8.29 5.66 -8.41
C ASP A 299 -7.81 4.61 -7.40
N TRP A 300 -7.63 3.36 -7.86
CA TRP A 300 -7.13 2.29 -7.02
C TRP A 300 -5.74 2.56 -6.46
N ASN A 301 -4.89 3.32 -7.17
CA ASN A 301 -3.58 3.67 -6.65
C ASN A 301 -3.69 4.53 -5.38
N ASP A 302 -4.64 5.47 -5.39
CA ASP A 302 -4.90 6.37 -4.26
C ASP A 302 -5.47 5.59 -3.05
N VAL A 303 -6.44 4.70 -3.33
CA VAL A 303 -7.08 3.84 -2.31
C VAL A 303 -6.10 2.86 -1.68
N ILE A 304 -5.27 2.18 -2.46
CA ILE A 304 -4.27 1.22 -1.96
C ILE A 304 -3.18 1.94 -1.15
N TRP A 305 -2.77 3.13 -1.59
CA TRP A 305 -1.89 3.98 -0.79
C TRP A 305 -2.49 4.30 0.58
N ALA A 306 -3.76 4.71 0.63
CA ALA A 306 -4.43 4.98 1.91
C ALA A 306 -4.51 3.74 2.81
N ILE A 307 -4.90 2.59 2.27
CA ILE A 307 -4.96 1.31 3.01
C ILE A 307 -3.58 0.93 3.58
N THR A 308 -2.52 1.07 2.79
CA THR A 308 -1.19 0.64 3.19
C THR A 308 -0.47 1.61 4.11
N THR A 309 -0.88 2.88 4.16
CA THR A 309 -0.25 3.91 5.00
C THR A 309 -1.04 4.27 6.25
N ARG A 310 -2.38 4.21 6.21
CA ARG A 310 -3.24 4.68 7.32
C ARG A 310 -3.83 3.57 8.17
N MET A 311 -3.53 2.31 7.85
CA MET A 311 -4.11 1.17 8.55
C MET A 311 -3.06 0.26 9.21
N ASP A 312 -3.40 -0.15 10.43
CA ASP A 312 -3.03 -1.45 10.99
C ASP A 312 -4.15 -2.45 10.67
N PRO A 313 -3.85 -3.59 10.01
CA PRO A 313 -4.90 -4.47 9.52
C PRO A 313 -5.93 -4.93 10.57
N THR A 314 -5.51 -5.32 11.76
CA THR A 314 -6.40 -5.82 12.82
C THR A 314 -7.19 -4.69 13.49
N ARG A 315 -6.58 -3.54 13.77
CA ARG A 315 -7.27 -2.42 14.44
C ARG A 315 -8.34 -1.77 13.57
N ASP A 316 -8.02 -1.62 12.28
CA ASP A 316 -8.77 -0.76 11.35
C ASP A 316 -9.66 -1.54 10.38
N THR A 317 -9.69 -2.87 10.50
CA THR A 317 -10.64 -3.73 9.77
C THR A 317 -11.81 -4.13 10.65
N ILE A 318 -13.03 -3.83 10.20
CA ILE A 318 -14.28 -4.28 10.83
C ILE A 318 -14.75 -5.52 10.09
N SER A 319 -15.02 -6.59 10.82
CA SER A 319 -15.51 -7.86 10.26
C SER A 319 -16.87 -8.21 10.84
N VAL A 320 -17.85 -8.51 9.98
CA VAL A 320 -19.16 -9.02 10.37
C VAL A 320 -19.28 -10.44 9.85
N PRO A 321 -19.36 -11.47 10.73
CA PRO A 321 -19.51 -12.86 10.32
C PRO A 321 -20.72 -13.08 9.41
N ALA A 322 -20.66 -14.14 8.60
CA ALA A 322 -21.76 -14.51 7.72
C ALA A 322 -23.04 -14.81 8.52
N GLY A 323 -24.16 -14.31 8.00
CA GLY A 323 -25.50 -14.57 8.51
C GLY A 323 -26.27 -15.46 7.53
N ALA A 324 -27.40 -14.95 7.03
CA ALA A 324 -28.11 -15.58 5.91
C ALA A 324 -27.35 -15.45 4.58
N THR A 325 -26.45 -14.48 4.47
CA THR A 325 -25.62 -14.17 3.30
C THR A 325 -24.15 -14.08 3.70
N SER A 326 -23.27 -13.88 2.72
CA SER A 326 -21.82 -13.66 2.90
C SER A 326 -21.48 -12.74 4.07
N SER A 327 -20.33 -12.99 4.68
CA SER A 327 -19.73 -12.08 5.66
C SER A 327 -19.37 -10.73 5.04
N LYS A 328 -19.07 -9.74 5.88
CA LYS A 328 -18.73 -8.37 5.46
C LYS A 328 -17.41 -7.91 6.08
N MET A 329 -16.67 -7.09 5.34
CA MET A 329 -15.39 -6.51 5.76
C MET A 329 -15.31 -5.02 5.39
N GLY A 330 -15.06 -4.20 6.40
CA GLY A 330 -14.96 -2.76 6.29
C GLY A 330 -13.54 -2.33 6.60
N LEU A 331 -12.92 -1.55 5.73
CA LEU A 331 -11.57 -1.03 5.92
C LEU A 331 -11.65 0.46 6.22
N ASP A 332 -11.24 0.87 7.42
CA ASP A 332 -11.12 2.26 7.79
C ASP A 332 -9.72 2.78 7.45
N ALA A 333 -9.53 3.20 6.20
CA ALA A 333 -8.30 3.81 5.69
C ALA A 333 -8.25 5.33 5.94
N THR A 334 -8.98 5.85 6.92
CA THR A 334 -8.90 7.27 7.32
C THR A 334 -7.71 7.56 8.22
N ASN A 335 -7.24 8.80 8.25
CA ASN A 335 -6.28 9.29 9.24
C ASN A 335 -6.86 9.09 10.65
N LYS A 336 -5.99 8.72 11.60
CA LYS A 336 -6.40 8.51 12.98
C LYS A 336 -6.25 9.80 13.77
N LEU A 337 -7.35 10.25 14.37
CA LEU A 337 -7.42 11.41 15.22
C LEU A 337 -6.89 11.08 16.63
N PRO A 338 -6.49 12.10 17.42
CA PRO A 338 -6.10 11.89 18.81
C PRO A 338 -7.17 11.09 19.59
N GLY A 339 -6.75 9.98 20.20
CA GLY A 339 -7.63 9.05 20.92
C GLY A 339 -7.98 7.77 20.15
N GLU A 340 -7.75 7.70 18.83
CA GLU A 340 -7.89 6.46 18.05
C GLU A 340 -6.64 5.57 18.14
N THR A 341 -5.48 6.17 18.39
CA THR A 341 -4.18 5.50 18.53
C THR A 341 -3.32 6.23 19.56
N GLU A 342 -2.36 5.51 20.14
CA GLU A 342 -1.34 6.07 21.03
C GLU A 342 -0.09 6.58 20.29
N ARG A 343 0.02 6.27 18.98
CA ARG A 343 1.09 6.77 18.11
C ARG A 343 0.86 8.22 17.73
N GLU A 344 1.95 8.96 17.59
CA GLU A 344 1.95 10.19 16.80
C GLU A 344 1.59 9.86 15.34
N TRP A 345 0.65 10.62 14.78
CA TRP A 345 0.17 10.38 13.43
C TRP A 345 0.96 11.19 12.41
N GLY A 346 1.35 10.54 11.31
CA GLY A 346 2.15 11.19 10.28
C GLY A 346 1.43 12.36 9.62
N THR A 347 2.22 13.35 9.18
CA THR A 347 1.70 14.48 8.38
C THR A 347 1.89 14.20 6.88
N PRO A 348 0.82 14.16 6.07
CA PRO A 348 0.94 13.97 4.62
C PRO A 348 1.78 15.07 3.94
N ILE A 349 2.56 14.70 2.93
CA ILE A 349 3.31 15.66 2.12
C ILE A 349 2.34 16.44 1.24
N VAL A 350 2.33 17.77 1.40
CA VAL A 350 1.53 18.68 0.57
C VAL A 350 2.44 19.59 -0.23
N LYS A 351 2.30 19.58 -1.56
CA LYS A 351 3.04 20.48 -2.45
C LYS A 351 2.50 21.91 -2.31
N ASP A 352 3.36 22.87 -1.98
CA ASP A 352 2.99 24.29 -1.98
C ASP A 352 2.62 24.73 -3.41
N ARG A 353 1.38 25.18 -3.60
CA ARG A 353 0.84 25.59 -4.91
C ARG A 353 1.64 26.71 -5.57
N LYS A 354 2.21 27.64 -4.79
CA LYS A 354 3.06 28.72 -5.32
C LYS A 354 4.40 28.19 -5.81
N ILE A 355 4.97 27.21 -5.10
CA ILE A 355 6.23 26.56 -5.52
C ILE A 355 5.98 25.75 -6.79
N VAL A 356 4.91 24.96 -6.83
CA VAL A 356 4.52 24.20 -8.03
C VAL A 356 4.37 25.14 -9.23
N ALA A 357 3.57 26.21 -9.10
CA ALA A 357 3.38 27.18 -10.17
C ALA A 357 4.70 27.85 -10.61
N LYS A 358 5.61 28.13 -9.67
CA LYS A 358 6.94 28.68 -9.98
C LYS A 358 7.79 27.69 -10.79
N ILE A 359 7.80 26.42 -10.42
CA ILE A 359 8.55 25.37 -11.13
C ILE A 359 7.94 25.12 -12.51
N ASP A 360 6.61 25.07 -12.60
CA ASP A 360 5.90 24.86 -13.86
C ASP A 360 6.22 25.96 -14.88
N ALA A 361 6.42 27.19 -14.42
CA ALA A 361 6.76 28.34 -15.26
C ALA A 361 8.20 28.33 -15.81
N ILE A 362 9.09 27.47 -15.31
CA ILE A 362 10.51 27.44 -15.74
C ILE A 362 10.88 26.22 -16.57
N TRP A 363 10.00 25.22 -16.75
CA TRP A 363 10.30 24.00 -17.52
C TRP A 363 10.84 24.28 -18.93
N GLU A 364 10.21 25.20 -19.67
CA GLU A 364 10.64 25.57 -21.03
C GLU A 364 12.03 26.22 -21.03
N GLN A 365 12.34 27.01 -19.99
CA GLN A 365 13.63 27.70 -19.86
C GLN A 365 14.77 26.73 -19.57
N LEU A 366 14.46 25.64 -18.84
CA LEU A 366 15.43 24.61 -18.50
C LEU A 366 15.78 23.70 -19.68
N ALA A 367 14.98 23.71 -20.77
CA ALA A 367 15.20 22.90 -21.97
C ALA A 367 15.42 21.40 -21.70
N ILE A 368 14.82 20.87 -20.63
CA ILE A 368 14.96 19.48 -20.18
C ILE A 368 14.13 18.52 -21.04
N ILE A 369 13.02 18.99 -21.59
CA ILE A 369 12.13 18.21 -22.46
C ILE A 369 12.28 18.78 -23.88
N LYS A 370 12.98 18.06 -24.75
CA LYS A 370 13.03 18.31 -26.20
C LYS A 370 12.63 17.06 -26.95
#